data_AF-A0A6P2CCX4-F1
#
_entry.id   AF-A0A6P2CCX4-F1
#
_cell.length_a   1.000
_cell.length_b   1.000
_cell.length_c   1.000
_cell.angle_alpha   90.00
_cell.angle_beta   90.00
_cell.angle_gamma   90.00
#
_symmetry.space_group_name_H-M   'P 1'
#
loop_
_entity.id
_entity.type
_entity.pdbx_description
1 polymer ?
#
loop_
_entity_poly.entity_id
_entity_poly.type
_entity_poly.pdbx_seq_one_letter_code
_entity_poly.pdbx_strand_id
1 'polypeptide(L)'
;MSTSTLDRPIKSPTFTGVGARRRFSDVLATVLVTLAVLIALVPLIWVLVTVVSKGLPAITSSTWFSNSLSGLTASSDGGGVYHALVGTILQGLVCAVISIPFGVFVAIYLVEYADRRSKLARITTFMVDILSGVPSIVAALFIFALWVATFGMPKSGFAVALALVLLMVPIVVRSTEEMLRIVPQDLREASYALGVPKWKTIARIVLPTAGPGIITGIMLAVARVMGETAPLLILVGYAPFINFNLFGGEMGTLPGVMVAEMNNPTEAGSNRVWGAALTLILLIAILNIAAKTIGHFSQVRSK
;
A
#
# COMPACT_ATOMS: atom_id res chain seq x y z
N MET A 1 75.87 -7.11 -11.43
CA MET A 1 74.89 -6.15 -10.90
C MET A 1 73.72 -6.12 -11.89
N SER A 2 72.70 -6.97 -11.78
CA SER A 2 71.64 -7.05 -10.74
C SER A 2 70.71 -5.83 -10.74
N THR A 3 69.83 -5.74 -11.72
CA THR A 3 68.58 -4.99 -11.58
C THR A 3 67.38 -5.87 -11.98
N SER A 4 66.63 -6.19 -10.93
CA SER A 4 65.17 -6.35 -10.88
C SER A 4 64.47 -7.47 -11.66
N THR A 5 64.79 -8.72 -11.32
CA THR A 5 63.78 -9.80 -11.38
C THR A 5 62.70 -9.65 -10.28
N LEU A 6 62.87 -8.71 -9.35
CA LEU A 6 61.94 -8.38 -8.26
C LEU A 6 60.85 -7.36 -8.63
N ASP A 7 60.94 -6.67 -9.78
CA ASP A 7 59.94 -5.66 -10.21
C ASP A 7 58.85 -6.20 -11.15
N ARG A 8 58.86 -7.51 -11.44
CA ARG A 8 57.79 -8.15 -12.21
C ARG A 8 56.76 -8.77 -11.27
N PRO A 9 55.49 -8.34 -11.30
CA PRO A 9 54.45 -8.96 -10.50
C PRO A 9 54.32 -10.45 -10.88
N ILE A 10 54.42 -11.33 -9.89
CA ILE A 10 54.45 -12.80 -10.03
C ILE A 10 53.12 -13.35 -10.57
N LYS A 11 52.03 -12.57 -10.49
CA LYS A 11 50.73 -12.86 -11.11
C LYS A 11 50.36 -11.76 -12.08
N SER A 12 49.92 -12.16 -13.27
CA SER A 12 49.22 -11.26 -14.20
C SER A 12 48.01 -10.63 -13.48
N PRO A 13 47.72 -9.34 -13.72
CA PRO A 13 46.55 -8.70 -13.14
C PRO A 13 45.32 -9.51 -13.53
N THR A 14 44.63 -10.07 -12.53
CA THR A 14 43.49 -10.99 -12.73
C THR A 14 42.30 -10.29 -13.38
N PHE A 15 42.27 -8.96 -13.35
CA PHE A 15 41.30 -8.14 -14.07
C PHE A 15 41.81 -7.83 -15.48
N THR A 16 41.43 -8.68 -16.43
CA THR A 16 41.49 -8.31 -17.85
C THR A 16 40.51 -7.16 -18.10
N GLY A 17 40.95 -6.12 -18.82
CA GLY A 17 40.07 -5.01 -19.18
C GLY A 17 38.80 -5.52 -19.86
N VAL A 18 37.65 -4.99 -19.45
CA VAL A 18 36.34 -5.38 -20.00
C VAL A 18 36.39 -5.19 -21.52
N GLY A 19 36.22 -6.28 -22.28
CA GLY A 19 36.33 -6.24 -23.74
C GLY A 19 35.40 -5.17 -24.34
N ALA A 20 35.83 -4.50 -25.42
CA ALA A 20 35.12 -3.36 -26.00
C ALA A 20 33.63 -3.63 -26.30
N ARG A 21 33.29 -4.87 -26.73
CA ARG A 21 31.90 -5.32 -26.93
C ARG A 21 31.08 -5.33 -25.64
N ARG A 22 31.66 -5.81 -24.52
CA ARG A 22 30.99 -5.80 -23.21
C ARG A 22 30.80 -4.37 -22.72
N ARG A 23 31.81 -3.51 -22.87
CA ARG A 23 31.72 -2.09 -22.52
C ARG A 23 30.66 -1.34 -23.33
N PHE A 24 30.58 -1.59 -24.64
CA PHE A 24 29.53 -1.01 -25.48
C PHE A 24 28.13 -1.51 -25.08
N SER A 25 27.98 -2.81 -24.83
CA SER A 25 26.69 -3.39 -24.41
C SER A 25 26.23 -2.86 -23.06
N ASP A 26 27.17 -2.67 -22.12
CA ASP A 26 26.92 -2.10 -20.80
C ASP A 26 26.48 -0.62 -20.88
N VAL A 27 27.18 0.19 -21.68
CA VAL A 27 26.80 1.59 -21.92
C VAL A 27 25.46 1.68 -22.64
N LEU A 28 25.23 0.86 -23.67
CA LEU A 28 23.97 0.84 -24.41
C LEU A 28 22.80 0.44 -23.48
N ALA A 29 22.97 -0.61 -22.68
CA ALA A 29 21.97 -1.02 -21.70
C ALA A 29 21.68 0.10 -20.68
N THR A 30 22.73 0.77 -20.18
CA THR A 30 22.59 1.89 -19.25
C THR A 30 21.81 3.05 -19.89
N VAL A 31 22.11 3.41 -21.14
CA VAL A 31 21.41 4.47 -21.88
C VAL A 31 19.94 4.09 -22.13
N LEU A 32 19.66 2.85 -22.55
CA LEU A 32 18.30 2.40 -22.78
C LEU A 32 17.48 2.37 -21.48
N VAL A 33 18.05 1.87 -20.38
CA VAL A 33 17.37 1.84 -19.07
C VAL A 33 17.10 3.24 -18.55
N THR A 34 18.09 4.14 -18.64
CA THR A 34 17.92 5.54 -18.22
C THR A 34 16.87 6.28 -19.05
N LEU A 35 16.86 6.10 -20.38
CA LEU A 35 15.80 6.66 -21.24
C LEU A 35 14.43 6.09 -20.90
N ALA A 36 14.31 4.78 -20.66
CA ALA A 36 13.05 4.16 -20.27
C ALA A 36 12.52 4.73 -18.95
N VAL A 37 13.39 4.93 -17.96
CA VAL A 37 13.01 5.58 -16.68
C VAL A 37 12.56 7.02 -16.91
N LEU A 38 13.26 7.80 -17.73
CA LEU A 38 12.87 9.18 -18.05
C LEU A 38 11.50 9.24 -18.73
N ILE A 39 11.24 8.37 -19.70
CA ILE A 39 9.95 8.29 -20.39
C ILE A 39 8.84 7.91 -19.39
N ALA A 40 9.08 6.97 -18.48
CA ALA A 40 8.12 6.57 -17.46
C ALA A 40 7.82 7.69 -16.44
N LEU A 41 8.77 8.61 -16.19
CA LEU A 41 8.57 9.75 -15.30
C LEU A 41 7.67 10.84 -15.91
N VAL A 42 7.61 10.97 -17.24
CA VAL A 42 6.80 11.99 -17.92
C VAL A 42 5.31 11.94 -17.51
N PRO A 43 4.58 10.81 -17.67
CA PRO A 43 3.17 10.77 -17.27
C PRO A 43 2.98 10.91 -15.76
N LEU A 44 3.92 10.41 -14.94
CA LEU A 44 3.85 10.54 -13.49
C LEU A 44 3.92 12.00 -13.05
N ILE A 45 4.91 12.75 -13.55
CA ILE A 45 5.08 14.17 -13.26
C ILE A 45 3.89 14.96 -13.82
N TRP A 46 3.44 14.63 -15.03
CA TRP A 46 2.31 15.32 -15.64
C TRP A 46 1.00 15.17 -14.84
N VAL A 47 0.68 13.95 -14.39
CA VAL A 47 -0.49 13.71 -13.53
C VAL A 47 -0.34 14.47 -12.20
N LEU A 48 0.84 14.42 -11.58
CA LEU A 48 1.08 15.09 -10.30
C LEU A 48 0.91 16.61 -10.42
N VAL A 49 1.52 17.23 -11.44
CA VAL A 49 1.36 18.68 -11.72
C VAL A 49 -0.10 19.03 -12.02
N THR A 50 -0.80 18.20 -12.79
CA THR A 50 -2.22 18.44 -13.15
C THR A 50 -3.13 18.36 -11.93
N VAL A 51 -2.97 17.34 -11.08
CA VAL A 51 -3.78 17.18 -9.87
C VAL A 51 -3.49 18.29 -8.86
N VAL A 52 -2.23 18.69 -8.69
CA VAL A 52 -1.86 19.79 -7.80
C VAL A 52 -2.43 21.11 -8.31
N SER A 53 -2.19 21.46 -9.58
CA SER A 53 -2.65 22.73 -10.17
C SER A 53 -4.17 22.87 -10.18
N LYS A 54 -4.90 21.80 -10.52
CA LYS A 54 -6.37 21.84 -10.58
C LYS A 54 -7.05 21.59 -9.23
N GLY A 55 -6.39 20.89 -8.30
CA GLY A 55 -6.93 20.59 -6.97
C GLY A 55 -6.67 21.68 -5.94
N LEU A 56 -5.63 22.51 -6.13
CA LEU A 56 -5.28 23.61 -5.22
C LEU A 56 -6.44 24.55 -4.92
N PRO A 57 -7.20 25.06 -5.92
CA PRO A 57 -8.33 25.97 -5.66
C PRO A 57 -9.40 25.37 -4.74
N ALA A 58 -9.64 24.06 -4.84
CA ALA A 58 -10.60 23.38 -3.98
C ALA A 58 -10.08 23.25 -2.54
N ILE A 59 -8.82 22.86 -2.36
CA ILE A 59 -8.21 22.65 -1.03
C ILE A 59 -7.97 23.96 -0.26
N THR A 60 -7.69 25.06 -0.94
CA THR A 60 -7.46 26.37 -0.29
C THR A 60 -8.76 27.02 0.19
N SER A 61 -9.92 26.52 -0.22
CA SER A 61 -11.20 26.97 0.31
C SER A 61 -11.33 26.60 1.79
N SER A 62 -11.71 27.58 2.62
CA SER A 62 -11.89 27.39 4.07
C SER A 62 -12.96 26.35 4.40
N THR A 63 -13.91 26.11 3.50
CA THR A 63 -15.00 25.16 3.69
C THR A 63 -14.64 23.72 3.34
N TRP A 64 -13.51 23.50 2.64
CA TRP A 64 -13.20 22.21 2.01
C TRP A 64 -13.08 21.07 3.01
N PHE A 65 -12.44 21.31 4.16
CA PHE A 65 -12.21 20.31 5.20
C PHE A 65 -13.26 20.30 6.31
N SER A 66 -14.16 21.29 6.36
CA SER A 66 -15.16 21.42 7.43
C SER A 66 -16.56 21.04 6.97
N ASN A 67 -16.90 21.30 5.71
CA ASN A 67 -18.24 21.11 5.19
C ASN A 67 -18.38 19.80 4.41
N SER A 68 -19.64 19.42 4.19
CA SER A 68 -20.00 18.31 3.31
C SER A 68 -20.63 18.85 2.02
N LEU A 69 -20.95 17.94 1.10
CA LEU A 69 -21.69 18.23 -0.13
C LEU A 69 -23.21 18.24 0.09
N SER A 70 -23.68 18.07 1.33
CA SER A 70 -25.10 18.04 1.67
C SER A 70 -25.78 19.38 1.39
N GLY A 71 -26.95 19.33 0.75
CA GLY A 71 -27.77 20.51 0.44
C GLY A 71 -27.26 21.36 -0.73
N LEU A 72 -26.16 20.98 -1.38
CA LEU A 72 -25.66 21.65 -2.57
C LEU A 72 -26.24 21.04 -3.84
N THR A 73 -26.53 21.90 -4.82
CA THR A 73 -26.91 21.43 -6.16
C THR A 73 -25.67 21.05 -6.96
N ALA A 74 -25.88 20.35 -8.08
CA ALA A 74 -24.79 19.93 -8.98
C ALA A 74 -23.94 21.12 -9.48
N SER A 75 -24.55 22.30 -9.65
CA SER A 75 -23.89 23.51 -10.15
C SER A 75 -23.45 24.49 -9.05
N SER A 76 -23.81 24.24 -7.78
CA SER A 76 -23.45 25.14 -6.68
C SER A 76 -21.96 25.05 -6.40
N ASP A 77 -21.26 26.18 -6.50
CA ASP A 77 -19.86 26.27 -6.13
C ASP A 77 -19.69 26.20 -4.60
N GLY A 78 -18.55 25.66 -4.15
CA GLY A 78 -18.25 25.43 -2.75
C GLY A 78 -18.64 24.04 -2.23
N GLY A 79 -18.81 23.94 -0.91
CA GLY A 79 -18.93 22.67 -0.18
C GLY A 79 -17.61 22.20 0.42
N GLY A 80 -17.56 20.92 0.76
CA GLY A 80 -16.35 20.30 1.28
C GLY A 80 -16.40 18.78 1.22
N VAL A 81 -15.23 18.18 1.40
CA VAL A 81 -14.99 16.74 1.28
C VAL A 81 -14.94 16.05 2.64
N TYR A 82 -15.35 16.73 3.71
CA TYR A 82 -15.23 16.22 5.07
C TYR A 82 -15.95 14.88 5.27
N HIS A 83 -17.16 14.75 4.74
CA HIS A 83 -17.93 13.48 4.78
C HIS A 83 -17.17 12.32 4.12
N ALA A 84 -16.49 12.58 3.00
CA ALA A 84 -15.73 11.59 2.25
C ALA A 84 -14.38 11.27 2.91
N LEU A 85 -13.76 12.25 3.57
CA LEU A 85 -12.56 12.04 4.38
C LEU A 85 -12.85 11.11 5.56
N VAL A 86 -13.95 11.37 6.28
CA VAL A 86 -14.42 10.52 7.38
C VAL A 86 -14.64 9.09 6.90
N GLY A 87 -15.35 8.89 5.79
CA GLY A 87 -15.61 7.54 5.30
C GLY A 87 -14.38 6.79 4.83
N THR A 88 -13.47 7.45 4.10
CA THR A 88 -12.19 6.84 3.69
C THR A 88 -11.35 6.42 4.89
N ILE A 89 -11.24 7.27 5.92
CA ILE A 89 -10.46 6.97 7.12
C ILE A 89 -11.11 5.83 7.92
N LEU A 90 -12.42 5.87 8.15
CA LEU A 90 -13.10 4.85 8.95
C LEU A 90 -13.04 3.46 8.28
N GLN A 91 -13.33 3.38 6.97
CA GLN A 91 -13.24 2.12 6.23
C GLN A 91 -11.79 1.62 6.15
N GLY A 92 -10.84 2.52 5.88
CA GLY A 92 -9.42 2.21 5.85
C GLY A 92 -8.90 1.71 7.20
N LEU A 93 -9.34 2.31 8.30
CA LEU A 93 -8.97 1.92 9.65
C LEU A 93 -9.51 0.52 9.99
N VAL A 94 -10.79 0.24 9.73
CA VAL A 94 -11.34 -1.10 9.97
C VAL A 94 -10.63 -2.15 9.11
N CYS A 95 -10.37 -1.84 7.84
CA CYS A 95 -9.61 -2.72 6.97
C CYS A 95 -8.20 -2.99 7.51
N ALA A 96 -7.49 -1.96 7.95
CA ALA A 96 -6.15 -2.05 8.49
C ALA A 96 -6.11 -2.86 9.81
N VAL A 97 -7.05 -2.60 10.73
CA VAL A 97 -7.15 -3.30 12.03
C VAL A 97 -7.36 -4.81 11.84
N ILE A 98 -8.08 -5.23 10.80
CA ILE A 98 -8.32 -6.64 10.52
C ILE A 98 -7.16 -7.24 9.71
N SER A 99 -6.78 -6.59 8.61
CA SER A 99 -5.85 -7.15 7.62
C SER A 99 -4.41 -7.18 8.12
N ILE A 100 -3.98 -6.18 8.89
CA ILE A 100 -2.58 -6.08 9.34
C ILE A 100 -2.23 -7.22 10.30
N PRO A 101 -2.95 -7.43 11.42
CA PRO A 101 -2.63 -8.53 12.32
C PRO A 101 -2.77 -9.88 11.63
N PHE A 102 -3.86 -10.08 10.89
CA PHE A 102 -4.10 -11.34 10.19
C PHE A 102 -2.98 -11.65 9.18
N GLY A 103 -2.61 -10.70 8.33
CA GLY A 103 -1.58 -10.89 7.33
C GLY A 103 -0.20 -11.12 7.95
N VAL A 104 0.13 -10.40 9.02
CA VAL A 104 1.40 -10.58 9.75
C VAL A 104 1.45 -11.95 10.42
N PHE A 105 0.39 -12.42 11.07
CA PHE A 105 0.36 -13.74 11.68
C PHE A 105 0.47 -14.86 10.64
N VAL A 106 -0.21 -14.75 9.51
CA VAL A 106 -0.09 -15.70 8.40
C VAL A 106 1.35 -15.73 7.88
N ALA A 107 1.99 -14.57 7.68
CA ALA A 107 3.38 -14.49 7.23
C ALA A 107 4.36 -15.10 8.24
N ILE A 108 4.19 -14.83 9.54
CA ILE A 108 4.98 -15.45 10.61
C ILE A 108 4.83 -16.97 10.57
N TYR A 109 3.60 -17.48 10.42
CA TYR A 109 3.38 -18.91 10.28
C TYR A 109 4.11 -19.49 9.06
N LEU A 110 3.99 -18.84 7.89
CA LEU A 110 4.60 -19.30 6.64
C LEU A 110 6.13 -19.26 6.63
N VAL A 111 6.75 -18.31 7.34
CA VAL A 111 8.22 -18.17 7.36
C VAL A 111 8.85 -18.94 8.51
N GLU A 112 8.25 -18.87 9.71
CA GLU A 112 8.87 -19.41 10.91
C GLU A 112 8.40 -20.82 11.26
N TYR A 113 7.11 -21.15 11.05
CA TYR A 113 6.54 -22.41 11.52
C TYR A 113 6.27 -23.44 10.42
N ALA A 114 6.06 -23.00 9.19
CA ALA A 114 5.79 -23.88 8.08
C ALA A 114 7.03 -24.69 7.70
N ASP A 115 6.91 -26.01 7.79
CA ASP A 115 7.88 -26.92 7.19
C ASP A 115 7.71 -26.94 5.66
N ARG A 116 8.80 -27.17 4.91
CA ARG A 116 8.81 -27.24 3.42
C ARG A 116 7.84 -28.28 2.87
N ARG A 117 7.44 -29.27 3.68
CA ARG A 117 6.50 -30.33 3.32
C ARG A 117 5.06 -30.09 3.82
N SER A 118 4.81 -28.99 4.53
CA SER A 118 3.50 -28.68 5.10
C SER A 118 2.47 -28.44 4.00
N LYS A 119 1.46 -29.32 3.94
CA LYS A 119 0.31 -29.15 3.03
C LYS A 119 -0.44 -27.85 3.31
N LEU A 120 -0.56 -27.48 4.58
CA LEU A 120 -1.20 -26.22 5.00
C LEU A 120 -0.48 -25.01 4.42
N ALA A 121 0.85 -24.95 4.52
CA ALA A 121 1.62 -23.85 3.97
C ALA A 121 1.42 -23.70 2.46
N ARG A 122 1.44 -24.83 1.72
CA ARG A 122 1.19 -24.83 0.26
C ARG A 122 -0.21 -24.34 -0.08
N ILE A 123 -1.23 -24.78 0.66
CA ILE A 123 -2.62 -24.34 0.46
C ILE A 123 -2.74 -22.85 0.76
N THR A 124 -2.21 -22.38 1.89
CA THR A 124 -2.27 -20.97 2.27
C THR A 124 -1.58 -20.07 1.24
N THR A 125 -0.38 -20.41 0.78
CA THR A 125 0.32 -19.65 -0.28
C THR A 125 -0.50 -19.64 -1.57
N PHE A 126 -1.06 -20.77 -1.97
CA PHE A 126 -1.91 -20.86 -3.16
C PHE A 126 -3.19 -20.00 -3.04
N MET A 127 -3.84 -19.97 -1.87
CA MET A 127 -5.00 -19.11 -1.61
C MET A 127 -4.63 -17.63 -1.67
N VAL A 128 -3.49 -17.24 -1.08
CA VAL A 128 -2.96 -15.87 -1.14
C VAL A 128 -2.65 -15.45 -2.57
N ASP A 129 -2.10 -16.36 -3.38
CA ASP A 129 -1.81 -16.11 -4.79
C ASP A 129 -3.06 -15.96 -5.64
N ILE A 130 -4.07 -16.79 -5.42
CA ILE A 130 -5.39 -16.61 -6.05
C ILE A 130 -5.94 -15.24 -5.68
N LEU A 131 -5.97 -14.90 -4.40
CA LEU A 131 -6.56 -13.65 -3.91
C LEU A 131 -5.84 -12.41 -4.48
N SER A 132 -4.53 -12.50 -4.70
CA SER A 132 -3.74 -11.45 -5.37
C SER A 132 -4.12 -11.25 -6.84
N GLY A 133 -4.59 -12.31 -7.51
CA GLY A 133 -5.04 -12.28 -8.91
C GLY A 133 -6.51 -11.95 -9.09
N VAL A 134 -7.32 -11.89 -8.02
CA VAL A 134 -8.74 -11.60 -8.10
C VAL A 134 -8.96 -10.12 -8.44
N PRO A 135 -9.75 -9.79 -9.49
CA PRO A 135 -10.12 -8.40 -9.76
C PRO A 135 -10.91 -7.78 -8.60
N SER A 136 -10.68 -6.49 -8.30
CA SER A 136 -11.32 -5.83 -7.14
C SER A 136 -12.85 -5.82 -7.20
N ILE A 137 -13.44 -5.77 -8.40
CA ILE A 137 -14.89 -5.89 -8.60
C ILE A 137 -15.43 -7.27 -8.19
N VAL A 138 -14.65 -8.33 -8.37
CA VAL A 138 -15.06 -9.70 -8.02
C VAL A 138 -15.08 -9.87 -6.51
N ALA A 139 -14.09 -9.32 -5.79
CA ALA A 139 -14.10 -9.29 -4.33
C ALA A 139 -15.32 -8.53 -3.79
N ALA A 140 -15.69 -7.42 -4.43
CA ALA A 140 -16.88 -6.65 -4.08
C ALA A 140 -18.18 -7.43 -4.30
N LEU A 141 -18.33 -8.09 -5.45
CA LEU A 141 -19.50 -8.93 -5.74
C LEU A 141 -19.59 -10.14 -4.81
N PHE A 142 -18.46 -10.73 -4.42
CA PHE A 142 -18.43 -11.81 -3.43
C PHE A 142 -18.97 -11.35 -2.07
N ILE A 143 -18.49 -10.21 -1.57
CA ILE A 143 -19.00 -9.66 -0.31
C ILE A 143 -20.45 -9.23 -0.45
N PHE A 144 -20.88 -8.73 -1.61
CA PHE A 144 -22.29 -8.40 -1.84
C PHE A 144 -23.17 -9.65 -1.73
N ALA A 145 -22.78 -10.75 -2.40
CA ALA A 145 -23.52 -12.00 -2.36
C ALA A 145 -23.57 -12.59 -0.94
N LEU A 146 -22.46 -12.57 -0.20
CA LEU A 146 -22.37 -13.14 1.14
C LEU A 146 -23.08 -12.25 2.18
N TRP A 147 -22.76 -10.97 2.22
CA TRP A 147 -23.23 -10.04 3.26
C TRP A 147 -24.66 -9.57 3.01
N VAL A 148 -24.96 -9.15 1.77
CA VAL A 148 -26.26 -8.56 1.44
C VAL A 148 -27.25 -9.64 1.03
N ALA A 149 -26.90 -10.48 0.06
CA ALA A 149 -27.86 -11.45 -0.48
C ALA A 149 -28.08 -12.66 0.44
N THR A 150 -27.04 -13.17 1.09
CA THR A 150 -27.14 -14.39 1.93
C THR A 150 -27.54 -14.06 3.37
N PHE A 151 -26.85 -13.10 4.01
CA PHE A 151 -27.14 -12.73 5.39
C PHE A 151 -28.24 -11.66 5.55
N GLY A 152 -28.75 -11.09 4.45
CA GLY A 152 -29.81 -10.08 4.49
C GLY A 152 -29.40 -8.75 5.12
N MET A 153 -28.09 -8.50 5.30
CA MET A 153 -27.60 -7.27 5.91
C MET A 153 -27.58 -6.13 4.89
N PRO A 154 -27.80 -4.88 5.32
CA PRO A 154 -27.80 -3.75 4.40
C PRO A 154 -26.41 -3.47 3.84
N LYS A 155 -26.41 -2.82 2.67
CA LYS A 155 -25.23 -2.12 2.14
C LYS A 155 -24.73 -1.11 3.17
N SER A 156 -23.42 -1.10 3.43
CA SER A 156 -22.83 -0.32 4.51
C SER A 156 -21.34 -0.11 4.30
N GLY A 157 -20.76 0.88 4.97
CA GLY A 157 -19.32 1.12 4.96
C GLY A 157 -18.52 -0.07 5.51
N PHE A 158 -19.10 -0.85 6.43
CA PHE A 158 -18.49 -2.07 6.96
C PHE A 158 -18.38 -3.16 5.89
N ALA A 159 -19.42 -3.34 5.07
CA ALA A 159 -19.36 -4.28 3.94
C ALA A 159 -18.24 -3.91 2.96
N VAL A 160 -18.05 -2.62 2.68
CA VAL A 160 -16.91 -2.14 1.88
C VAL A 160 -15.58 -2.52 2.57
N ALA A 161 -15.44 -2.24 3.86
CA ALA A 161 -14.22 -2.58 4.60
C ALA A 161 -13.89 -4.08 4.52
N LEU A 162 -14.89 -4.97 4.55
CA LEU A 162 -14.68 -6.41 4.35
C LEU A 162 -14.16 -6.76 2.96
N ALA A 163 -14.66 -6.11 1.90
CA ALA A 163 -14.12 -6.30 0.56
C ALA A 163 -12.68 -5.76 0.43
N LEU A 164 -12.40 -4.63 1.07
CA LEU A 164 -11.04 -4.08 1.15
C LEU A 164 -10.09 -5.01 1.90
N VAL A 165 -10.55 -5.70 2.96
CA VAL A 165 -9.75 -6.72 3.68
C VAL A 165 -9.31 -7.83 2.74
N LEU A 166 -10.20 -8.35 1.90
CA LEU A 166 -9.86 -9.39 0.92
C LEU A 166 -8.75 -8.94 -0.03
N LEU A 167 -8.72 -7.67 -0.42
CA LEU A 167 -7.69 -7.12 -1.31
C LEU A 167 -6.39 -6.79 -0.57
N MET A 168 -6.47 -6.40 0.70
CA MET A 168 -5.31 -5.97 1.50
C MET A 168 -4.51 -7.13 2.06
N VAL A 169 -5.18 -8.20 2.54
CA VAL A 169 -4.55 -9.37 3.15
C VAL A 169 -3.39 -9.95 2.31
N PRO A 170 -3.54 -10.26 1.01
CA PRO A 170 -2.46 -10.88 0.26
C PRO A 170 -1.22 -9.98 0.16
N ILE A 171 -1.42 -8.66 0.05
CA ILE A 171 -0.34 -7.67 -0.02
C ILE A 171 0.44 -7.63 1.29
N VAL A 172 -0.28 -7.62 2.44
CA VAL A 172 0.34 -7.64 3.77
C VAL A 172 1.09 -8.95 4.01
N VAL A 173 0.51 -10.09 3.63
CA VAL A 173 1.15 -11.41 3.78
C VAL A 173 2.45 -11.46 3.00
N ARG A 174 2.43 -11.12 1.70
CA ARG A 174 3.60 -11.19 0.82
C ARG A 174 4.72 -10.25 1.27
N SER A 175 4.39 -8.99 1.53
CA SER A 175 5.38 -8.03 2.01
C SER A 175 5.99 -8.44 3.35
N THR A 176 5.20 -8.96 4.28
CA THR A 176 5.71 -9.44 5.57
C THR A 176 6.57 -10.71 5.40
N GLU A 177 6.17 -11.65 4.56
CA GLU A 177 6.91 -12.88 4.25
C GLU A 177 8.31 -12.57 3.69
N GLU A 178 8.39 -11.64 2.74
CA GLU A 178 9.65 -11.19 2.15
C GLU A 178 10.56 -10.55 3.20
N MET A 179 10.02 -9.66 4.04
CA MET A 179 10.80 -8.97 5.06
C MET A 179 11.30 -9.89 6.17
N LEU A 180 10.50 -10.88 6.57
CA LEU A 180 10.92 -11.89 7.56
C LEU A 180 12.05 -12.79 7.02
N ARG A 181 12.05 -13.10 5.71
CA ARG A 181 13.10 -13.92 5.07
C ARG A 181 14.45 -13.21 4.96
N ILE A 182 14.48 -11.88 4.99
CA ILE A 182 15.72 -11.10 4.97
C ILE A 182 16.51 -11.25 6.29
N VAL A 183 15.83 -11.59 7.39
CA VAL A 183 16.48 -11.75 8.70
C VAL A 183 17.44 -12.95 8.67
N PRO A 184 18.75 -12.74 8.91
CA PRO A 184 19.76 -13.80 8.90
C PRO A 184 19.42 -14.98 9.82
N GLN A 185 19.76 -16.20 9.40
CA GLN A 185 19.57 -17.41 10.21
C GLN A 185 20.48 -17.40 11.45
N ASP A 186 21.68 -16.83 11.36
CA ASP A 186 22.65 -16.75 12.47
C ASP A 186 22.06 -16.10 13.72
N LEU A 187 21.24 -15.04 13.56
CA LEU A 187 20.56 -14.38 14.69
C LEU A 187 19.56 -15.30 15.38
N ARG A 188 18.92 -16.20 14.61
CA ARG A 188 17.93 -17.15 15.12
C ARG A 188 18.64 -18.26 15.89
N GLU A 189 19.68 -18.83 15.29
CA GLU A 189 20.51 -19.88 15.89
C GLU A 189 21.18 -19.43 17.18
N ALA A 190 21.74 -18.22 17.21
CA ALA A 190 22.32 -17.63 18.41
C ALA A 190 21.30 -17.50 19.56
N SER A 191 20.07 -17.08 19.25
CA SER A 191 18.98 -17.01 20.24
C SER A 191 18.59 -18.39 20.77
N TYR A 192 18.50 -19.39 19.89
CA TYR A 192 18.18 -20.77 20.29
C TYR A 192 19.29 -21.40 21.13
N ALA A 193 20.56 -21.10 20.84
CA ALA A 193 21.70 -21.55 21.65
C ALA A 193 21.67 -21.00 23.10
N LEU A 194 21.07 -19.83 23.31
CA LEU A 194 20.83 -19.26 24.63
C LEU A 194 19.60 -19.86 25.35
N GLY A 195 18.98 -20.90 24.80
CA GLY A 195 17.79 -21.55 25.37
C GLY A 195 16.50 -20.73 25.26
N VAL A 196 16.47 -19.70 24.41
CA VAL A 196 15.30 -18.85 24.22
C VAL A 196 14.23 -19.59 23.39
N PRO A 197 12.98 -19.67 23.86
CA PRO A 197 11.92 -20.34 23.10
C PRO A 197 11.59 -19.60 21.81
N LYS A 198 11.19 -20.34 20.78
CA LYS A 198 10.95 -19.85 19.42
C LYS A 198 10.05 -18.61 19.33
N TRP A 199 8.92 -18.60 20.04
CA TRP A 199 8.02 -17.46 20.05
C TRP A 199 8.68 -16.18 20.59
N LYS A 200 9.60 -16.30 21.57
CA LYS A 200 10.33 -15.17 22.15
C LYS A 200 11.43 -14.70 21.20
N THR A 201 12.11 -15.60 20.50
CA THR A 201 13.04 -15.26 19.40
C THR A 201 12.31 -14.46 18.31
N ILE A 202 11.13 -14.92 17.89
CA ILE A 202 10.34 -14.22 16.86
C ILE A 202 9.90 -12.85 17.34
N ALA A 203 9.31 -12.77 18.54
CA ALA A 203 8.76 -11.53 19.07
C ALA A 203 9.82 -10.47 19.40
N ARG A 204 11.00 -10.87 19.90
CA ARG A 204 12.03 -9.93 20.37
C ARG A 204 13.19 -9.71 19.43
N ILE A 205 13.42 -10.60 18.46
CA ILE A 205 14.58 -10.51 17.56
C ILE A 205 14.10 -10.40 16.12
N VAL A 206 13.33 -11.37 15.62
CA VAL A 206 12.94 -11.41 14.20
C VAL A 206 12.02 -10.26 13.82
N LEU A 207 10.93 -10.05 14.57
CA LEU A 207 9.96 -8.99 14.27
C LEU A 207 10.56 -7.57 14.38
N PRO A 208 11.34 -7.23 15.42
CA PRO A 208 12.01 -5.92 15.46
C PRO A 208 13.03 -5.73 14.33
N THR A 209 13.74 -6.79 13.93
CA THR A 209 14.72 -6.71 12.83
C THR A 209 14.06 -6.50 11.47
N ALA A 210 12.94 -7.18 11.21
CA ALA A 210 12.16 -7.02 9.97
C ALA A 210 11.19 -5.82 10.00
N GLY A 211 10.94 -5.24 11.17
CA GLY A 211 9.91 -4.23 11.43
C GLY A 211 9.89 -3.05 10.46
N PRO A 212 11.02 -2.37 10.17
CA PRO A 212 11.05 -1.24 9.24
C PRO A 212 10.56 -1.60 7.83
N GLY A 213 10.91 -2.81 7.36
CA GLY A 213 10.45 -3.34 6.08
C GLY A 213 8.96 -3.68 6.11
N ILE A 214 8.51 -4.36 7.17
CA ILE A 214 7.09 -4.75 7.37
C ILE A 214 6.20 -3.50 7.40
N ILE A 215 6.59 -2.48 8.17
CA ILE A 215 5.85 -1.20 8.25
C ILE A 215 5.75 -0.56 6.87
N THR A 216 6.85 -0.51 6.11
CA THR A 216 6.84 0.07 4.76
C THR A 216 5.91 -0.69 3.82
N GLY A 217 5.94 -2.02 3.83
CA GLY A 217 5.05 -2.87 3.03
C GLY A 217 3.58 -2.69 3.38
N ILE A 218 3.25 -2.66 4.68
CA ILE A 218 1.89 -2.39 5.16
C ILE A 218 1.39 -1.01 4.71
N MET A 219 2.24 0.01 4.76
CA MET A 219 1.83 1.36 4.36
C MET A 219 1.52 1.46 2.88
N LEU A 220 2.29 0.77 2.03
CA LEU A 220 1.97 0.64 0.61
C LEU A 220 0.64 -0.09 0.38
N ALA A 221 0.33 -1.10 1.19
CA ALA A 221 -0.96 -1.79 1.15
C ALA A 221 -2.11 -0.88 1.55
N VAL A 222 -1.98 -0.13 2.65
CA VAL A 222 -3.00 0.85 3.09
C VAL A 222 -3.21 1.93 2.03
N ALA A 223 -2.13 2.50 1.50
CA ALA A 223 -2.18 3.52 0.46
C ALA A 223 -2.95 3.05 -0.77
N ARG A 224 -2.70 1.82 -1.23
CA ARG A 224 -3.41 1.21 -2.35
C ARG A 224 -4.90 1.05 -2.04
N VAL A 225 -5.22 0.45 -0.90
CA VAL A 225 -6.58 0.06 -0.52
C VAL A 225 -7.49 1.27 -0.27
N MET A 226 -6.96 2.36 0.30
CA MET A 226 -7.73 3.61 0.46
C MET A 226 -8.09 4.26 -0.89
N GLY A 227 -7.34 3.94 -1.95
CA GLY A 227 -7.60 4.42 -3.31
C GLY A 227 -8.48 3.49 -4.14
N GLU A 228 -8.94 2.35 -3.60
CA GLU A 228 -9.80 1.41 -4.33
C GLU A 228 -11.22 2.00 -4.54
N THR A 229 -11.73 1.87 -5.76
CA THR A 229 -13.05 2.41 -6.16
C THR A 229 -14.11 1.33 -6.33
N ALA A 230 -13.75 0.16 -6.87
CA ALA A 230 -14.71 -0.86 -7.27
C ALA A 230 -15.59 -1.39 -6.11
N PRO A 231 -15.05 -1.67 -4.90
CA PRO A 231 -15.88 -2.10 -3.78
C PRO A 231 -16.92 -1.09 -3.35
N LEU A 232 -16.59 0.20 -3.42
CA LEU A 232 -17.48 1.29 -3.04
C LEU A 232 -18.73 1.30 -3.90
N LEU A 233 -18.58 1.19 -5.23
CA LEU A 233 -19.68 1.29 -6.18
C LEU A 233 -20.75 0.20 -6.00
N ILE A 234 -20.38 -0.95 -5.46
CA ILE A 234 -21.29 -2.09 -5.27
C ILE A 234 -21.89 -2.10 -3.86
N LEU A 235 -21.04 -1.85 -2.85
CA LEU A 235 -21.35 -2.19 -1.46
C LEU A 235 -21.83 -1.01 -0.62
N VAL A 236 -21.63 0.23 -1.06
CA VAL A 236 -22.16 1.42 -0.36
C VAL A 236 -22.63 2.46 -1.38
N GLY A 237 -23.82 3.02 -1.16
CA GLY A 237 -24.27 4.16 -1.97
C GLY A 237 -23.42 5.41 -1.71
N TYR A 238 -23.44 6.34 -2.65
CA TYR A 238 -22.77 7.63 -2.49
C TYR A 238 -23.59 8.55 -1.57
N ALA A 239 -23.01 8.95 -0.44
CA ALA A 239 -23.62 9.93 0.47
C ALA A 239 -22.90 11.29 0.38
N PRO A 240 -23.60 12.38 0.02
CA PRO A 240 -23.05 13.74 0.06
C PRO A 240 -23.03 14.33 1.48
N PHE A 241 -23.64 13.66 2.45
CA PHE A 241 -23.70 14.06 3.87
C PHE A 241 -22.73 13.25 4.73
N ILE A 242 -22.44 13.78 5.93
CA ILE A 242 -21.54 13.14 6.89
C ILE A 242 -22.27 11.97 7.56
N ASN A 243 -21.68 10.79 7.49
CA ASN A 243 -22.13 9.62 8.23
C ASN A 243 -20.94 8.99 8.97
N PHE A 244 -21.08 8.81 10.28
CA PHE A 244 -20.07 8.16 11.14
C PHE A 244 -20.41 6.70 11.43
N ASN A 245 -21.61 6.24 11.08
CA ASN A 245 -22.05 4.87 11.32
C ASN A 245 -21.57 3.96 10.19
N LEU A 246 -20.64 3.06 10.51
CA LEU A 246 -20.10 2.11 9.54
C LEU A 246 -21.07 0.98 9.18
N PHE A 247 -21.96 0.62 10.09
CA PHE A 247 -22.85 -0.53 9.96
C PHE A 247 -24.21 -0.15 9.36
N GLY A 248 -24.53 1.15 9.31
CA GLY A 248 -25.82 1.64 8.87
C GLY A 248 -25.72 2.90 8.02
N GLY A 249 -26.43 2.87 6.89
CA GLY A 249 -26.55 3.99 5.96
C GLY A 249 -25.43 4.08 4.93
N GLU A 250 -25.62 5.00 4.01
CA GLU A 250 -24.65 5.32 2.97
C GLU A 250 -23.51 6.15 3.54
N MET A 251 -22.30 5.98 3.00
CA MET A 251 -21.12 6.71 3.47
C MET A 251 -20.26 7.12 2.29
N GLY A 252 -19.99 8.41 2.17
CA GLY A 252 -19.11 8.95 1.14
C GLY A 252 -17.65 8.59 1.41
N THR A 253 -16.88 8.43 0.35
CA THR A 253 -15.42 8.27 0.40
C THR A 253 -14.77 9.12 -0.66
N LEU A 254 -13.47 9.42 -0.52
CA LEU A 254 -12.73 10.23 -1.49
C LEU A 254 -12.80 9.66 -2.92
N PRO A 255 -12.55 8.35 -3.16
CA PRO A 255 -12.72 7.78 -4.48
C PRO A 255 -14.19 7.78 -4.94
N GLY A 256 -15.14 7.64 -4.00
CA GLY A 256 -16.57 7.71 -4.28
C GLY A 256 -17.01 9.09 -4.79
N VAL A 257 -16.51 10.18 -4.20
CA VAL A 257 -16.74 11.55 -4.67
C VAL A 257 -16.20 11.73 -6.10
N MET A 258 -14.99 11.21 -6.37
CA MET A 258 -14.41 11.31 -7.71
C MET A 258 -15.31 10.64 -8.76
N VAL A 259 -15.84 9.45 -8.48
CA VAL A 259 -16.73 8.76 -9.43
C VAL A 259 -18.08 9.45 -9.56
N ALA A 260 -18.67 9.90 -8.44
CA ALA A 260 -19.96 10.58 -8.43
C ALA A 260 -19.91 11.90 -9.21
N GLU A 261 -18.89 12.73 -8.95
CA GLU A 261 -18.75 14.06 -9.56
C GLU A 261 -18.10 14.02 -10.94
N MET A 262 -17.47 12.93 -11.36
CA MET A 262 -16.97 12.79 -12.74
C MET A 262 -18.10 12.80 -13.77
N ASN A 263 -19.30 12.35 -13.39
CA ASN A 263 -20.48 12.40 -14.24
C ASN A 263 -21.20 13.75 -14.18
N ASN A 264 -20.74 14.70 -13.36
CA ASN A 264 -21.30 16.04 -13.25
C ASN A 264 -20.66 16.97 -14.30
N PRO A 265 -21.37 17.42 -15.34
CA PRO A 265 -20.79 18.19 -16.46
C PRO A 265 -20.55 19.67 -16.12
N THR A 266 -20.58 20.04 -14.84
CA THR A 266 -20.40 21.42 -14.37
C THR A 266 -18.94 21.69 -13.96
N GLU A 267 -18.54 22.97 -13.97
CA GLU A 267 -17.23 23.37 -13.45
C GLU A 267 -17.06 23.03 -11.96
N ALA A 268 -18.15 23.15 -11.18
CA ALA A 268 -18.19 22.74 -9.78
C ALA A 268 -17.89 21.24 -9.61
N GLY A 269 -18.47 20.38 -10.45
CA GLY A 269 -18.17 18.95 -10.49
C GLY A 269 -16.69 18.67 -10.76
N SER A 270 -16.11 19.32 -11.78
CA SER A 270 -14.69 19.18 -12.10
C SER A 270 -13.80 19.60 -10.94
N ASN A 271 -14.07 20.75 -10.31
CA ASN A 271 -13.34 21.25 -9.15
C ASN A 271 -13.39 20.26 -7.97
N ARG A 272 -14.55 19.65 -7.71
CA ARG A 272 -14.72 18.63 -6.66
C ARG A 272 -13.90 17.37 -6.94
N VAL A 273 -13.87 16.90 -8.19
CA VAL A 273 -13.06 15.73 -8.59
C VAL A 273 -11.57 15.99 -8.37
N TRP A 274 -11.04 17.11 -8.86
CA TRP A 274 -9.62 17.45 -8.70
C TRP A 274 -9.26 17.70 -7.23
N GLY A 275 -10.13 18.37 -6.48
CA GLY A 275 -9.97 18.57 -5.05
C GLY A 275 -9.95 17.26 -4.27
N ALA A 276 -10.87 16.33 -4.56
CA ALA A 276 -10.93 15.02 -3.91
C ALA A 276 -9.69 14.18 -4.23
N ALA A 277 -9.23 14.19 -5.50
CA ALA A 277 -8.02 13.51 -5.92
C ALA A 277 -6.78 14.03 -5.18
N LEU A 278 -6.60 15.36 -5.13
CA LEU A 278 -5.47 15.97 -4.42
C LEU A 278 -5.54 15.69 -2.92
N THR A 279 -6.75 15.70 -2.33
CA THR A 279 -6.95 15.39 -0.90
C THR A 279 -6.58 13.95 -0.59
N LEU A 280 -6.94 12.99 -1.46
CA LEU A 280 -6.57 11.58 -1.30
C LEU A 280 -5.04 11.38 -1.38
N ILE A 281 -4.38 12.03 -2.34
CA ILE A 281 -2.91 12.00 -2.46
C ILE A 281 -2.26 12.57 -1.19
N LEU A 282 -2.75 13.71 -0.71
CA LEU A 282 -2.23 14.34 0.50
C LEU A 282 -2.45 13.47 1.74
N LEU A 283 -3.63 12.87 1.88
CA LEU A 283 -3.94 11.94 2.97
C LEU A 283 -2.97 10.75 2.96
N ILE A 284 -2.79 10.10 1.81
CA ILE A 284 -1.86 8.97 1.66
C ILE A 284 -0.43 9.41 1.97
N ALA A 285 0.00 10.57 1.48
CA ALA A 285 1.34 11.10 1.74
C ALA A 285 1.57 11.36 3.24
N ILE A 286 0.60 11.97 3.93
CA ILE A 286 0.66 12.22 5.37
C ILE A 286 0.76 10.91 6.14
N LEU A 287 -0.10 9.92 5.82
CA LEU A 287 -0.07 8.61 6.49
C LEU A 287 1.28 7.90 6.28
N ASN A 288 1.82 7.93 5.06
CA ASN A 288 3.11 7.32 4.74
C ASN A 288 4.27 8.01 5.50
N ILE A 289 4.27 9.34 5.58
CA ILE A 289 5.30 10.10 6.30
C ILE A 289 5.20 9.84 7.81
N ALA A 290 3.99 9.87 8.36
CA ALA A 290 3.74 9.59 9.78
C ALA A 290 4.19 8.17 10.16
N ALA A 291 3.85 7.17 9.34
CA ALA A 291 4.28 5.81 9.59
C ALA A 291 5.80 5.61 9.45
N LYS A 292 6.43 6.24 8.46
CA LYS A 292 7.88 6.16 8.27
C LYS A 292 8.64 6.80 9.43
N THR A 293 8.16 7.93 9.93
CA THR A 293 8.74 8.58 11.11
C THR A 293 8.60 7.69 12.35
N ILE A 294 7.41 7.15 12.63
CA ILE A 294 7.20 6.19 13.75
C ILE A 294 8.13 4.97 13.61
N GLY A 295 8.23 4.39 12.42
CA GLY A 295 9.11 3.25 12.15
C GLY A 295 10.59 3.56 12.37
N HIS A 296 11.03 4.79 12.03
CA HIS A 296 12.39 5.24 12.30
C HIS A 296 12.66 5.42 13.80
N PHE A 297 11.73 6.00 14.55
CA PHE A 297 11.86 6.13 16.01
C PHE A 297 11.81 4.78 16.75
N SER A 298 11.14 3.78 16.17
CA SER A 298 11.10 2.41 16.71
C SER A 298 12.38 1.61 16.46
N GLN A 299 13.31 2.10 15.62
CA GLN A 299 14.65 1.52 15.55
C GLN A 299 15.37 1.91 16.84
N VAL A 300 15.37 0.99 17.81
CA VAL A 300 16.17 1.11 19.03
C VAL A 300 17.61 1.39 18.59
N ARG A 301 18.09 2.62 18.86
CA ARG A 301 19.52 2.94 18.82
C ARG A 301 20.21 1.96 19.75
N SER A 302 20.88 0.93 19.22
CA SER A 302 21.87 0.22 20.01
C SER A 302 23.00 1.21 20.27
N LYS A 303 23.11 1.67 21.52
CA LYS A 303 24.39 2.09 22.04
C LYS A 303 25.31 0.89 22.13
#